data_AF-A0A930E8U9-F1
#
_entry.id   AF-A0A930E8U9-F1
#
_cell.length_a   1.000
_cell.length_b   1.000
_cell.length_c   1.000
_cell.angle_alpha   90.00
_cell.angle_beta   90.00
_cell.angle_gamma   90.00
#
_symmetry.space_group_name_H-M   'P 1'
#
loop_
_entity.id
_entity.type
_entity.pdbx_description
1 polymer ?
#
loop_
_entity_poly.entity_id
_entity_poly.type
_entity_poly.pdbx_seq_one_letter_code
_entity_poly.pdbx_strand_id
1 'polypeptide(L)'
;VVPEIAYPCTEIKKKNPLRILYYKKKISIEIAHFLTDGGGAAAFFRDLIEKYLDLKYFKSEEKLENKEIKHIEYTDLYTKHMRKVNKEKTVKRAFHLPLKILEKGQYHITTGEISVEDLKRESGKYNTTVGKYLLAVYFKVLLEKYSYAKKEIVIGVPVDLRRIFMEETYRNFFINITPSIDPSLGNFTLEEIIKYLDNYFKMKITQKEFYKSIYKAMNPIRNMMIKVVPYIIKRIFFPFIFDYYGERGYTTGFSNLGVFHLDGQYEKHVKGLRFLPPPSKRCKIKAGVISDTEKAYVTFGNLTANHEIEREFFVYLRRRGIKSKIITNY
;
A
#
# COMPACT_ATOMS: atom_id res chain seq x y z
N VAL A 1 -4.03 15.63 18.40
CA VAL A 1 -3.11 16.20 17.40
C VAL A 1 -1.77 16.44 18.09
N VAL A 2 -0.64 16.02 17.51
CA VAL A 2 0.69 16.13 18.15
C VAL A 2 1.76 16.58 17.13
N PRO A 3 2.85 17.24 17.55
CA PRO A 3 3.92 17.61 16.64
C PRO A 3 4.65 16.38 16.10
N GLU A 4 5.11 16.44 14.85
CA GLU A 4 5.96 15.42 14.26
C GLU A 4 7.43 15.64 14.68
N ILE A 5 7.92 14.77 15.55
CA ILE A 5 9.26 14.89 16.18
C ILE A 5 10.18 13.69 15.89
N ALA A 6 9.67 12.68 15.20
CA ALA A 6 10.38 11.42 14.93
C ALA A 6 10.14 10.97 13.48
N TYR A 7 10.87 9.95 13.05
CA TYR A 7 10.61 9.28 11.78
C TYR A 7 9.14 8.82 11.68
N PRO A 8 8.55 8.83 10.48
CA PRO A 8 7.17 8.40 10.31
C PRO A 8 7.02 6.90 10.56
N CYS A 9 5.77 6.46 10.73
CA CYS A 9 5.38 5.07 10.95
C CYS A 9 5.99 4.45 12.23
N THR A 10 6.15 5.26 13.29
CA THR A 10 6.53 4.74 14.61
C THR A 10 5.45 3.82 15.19
N GLU A 11 5.81 3.02 16.18
CA GLU A 11 4.90 2.06 16.81
C GLU A 11 3.62 2.74 17.35
N ILE A 12 2.46 2.32 16.83
CA ILE A 12 1.15 2.81 17.27
C ILE A 12 0.68 1.96 18.47
N LYS A 13 0.45 2.62 19.61
CA LYS A 13 -0.06 1.96 20.82
C LYS A 13 -1.54 1.63 20.64
N LYS A 14 -2.00 0.45 21.09
CA LYS A 14 -3.42 0.03 21.01
C LYS A 14 -4.40 1.04 21.62
N LYS A 15 -4.00 1.72 22.70
CA LYS A 15 -4.81 2.76 23.37
C LYS A 15 -4.93 4.07 22.56
N ASN A 16 -4.07 4.29 21.57
CA ASN A 16 -4.09 5.46 20.71
C ASN A 16 -3.87 5.04 19.24
N PRO A 17 -4.88 4.41 18.62
CA PRO A 17 -4.74 3.75 17.33
C PRO A 17 -4.78 4.71 16.13
N LEU A 18 -5.01 6.01 16.37
CA LEU A 18 -5.02 7.09 15.38
C LEU A 18 -4.16 8.24 15.92
N ARG A 19 -3.19 8.69 15.14
CA ARG A 19 -2.44 9.92 15.40
C ARG A 19 -2.62 10.88 14.24
N ILE A 20 -2.90 12.13 14.58
CA ILE A 20 -2.83 13.26 13.65
C ILE A 20 -1.58 14.05 14.02
N LEU A 21 -0.64 14.09 13.09
CA LEU A 21 0.67 14.72 13.21
C LEU A 21 0.70 16.03 12.41
N TYR A 22 1.47 17.00 12.89
CA TYR A 22 1.73 18.22 12.13
C TYR A 22 3.20 18.62 12.15
N TYR A 23 3.66 19.18 11.04
CA TYR A 23 4.98 19.80 10.90
C TYR A 23 4.88 20.99 9.95
N LYS A 24 5.06 22.21 10.46
CA LYS A 24 4.85 23.45 9.68
C LYS A 24 3.49 23.43 8.97
N LYS A 25 3.47 23.37 7.63
CA LYS A 25 2.26 23.31 6.79
C LYS A 25 1.92 21.88 6.30
N LYS A 26 2.49 20.85 6.93
CA LYS A 26 2.24 19.44 6.62
C LYS A 26 1.33 18.84 7.71
N ILE A 27 0.27 18.19 7.27
CA ILE A 27 -0.61 17.37 8.12
C ILE A 27 -0.39 15.92 7.73
N SER A 28 -0.31 15.02 8.69
CA SER A 28 -0.18 13.58 8.45
C SER A 28 -1.07 12.80 9.39
N ILE A 29 -1.53 11.64 8.95
CA ILE A 29 -2.27 10.72 9.79
C ILE A 29 -1.55 9.38 9.83
N GLU A 30 -1.59 8.75 10.99
CA GLU A 30 -1.09 7.39 11.18
C GLU A 30 -2.18 6.59 11.89
N ILE A 31 -2.65 5.53 11.23
CA ILE A 31 -3.75 4.71 11.74
C ILE A 31 -3.28 3.26 11.83
N ALA A 32 -3.58 2.61 12.95
CA ALA A 32 -3.30 1.21 13.13
C ALA A 32 -4.09 0.36 12.12
N HIS A 33 -3.41 -0.55 11.43
CA HIS A 33 -4.00 -1.37 10.35
C HIS A 33 -5.15 -2.29 10.77
N PHE A 34 -5.34 -2.55 12.07
CA PHE A 34 -6.49 -3.30 12.56
C PHE A 34 -7.79 -2.47 12.55
N LEU A 35 -7.71 -1.14 12.39
CA LEU A 35 -8.86 -0.27 12.22
C LEU A 35 -9.24 -0.11 10.74
N THR A 36 -8.26 0.18 9.89
CA THR A 36 -8.49 0.54 8.49
C THR A 36 -7.32 0.13 7.59
N ASP A 37 -7.56 0.09 6.28
CA ASP A 37 -6.54 -0.05 5.25
C ASP A 37 -6.20 1.32 4.63
N GLY A 38 -5.36 1.33 3.60
CA GLY A 38 -4.96 2.59 2.96
C GLY A 38 -6.12 3.35 2.29
N GLY A 39 -7.13 2.63 1.76
CA GLY A 39 -8.31 3.24 1.14
C GLY A 39 -9.21 3.91 2.17
N GLY A 40 -9.51 3.21 3.27
CA GLY A 40 -10.28 3.79 4.37
C GLY A 40 -9.55 4.92 5.09
N ALA A 41 -8.21 4.82 5.25
CA ALA A 41 -7.39 5.92 5.77
C ALA A 41 -7.42 7.15 4.86
N ALA A 42 -7.34 6.96 3.53
CA ALA A 42 -7.42 8.06 2.58
C ALA A 42 -8.80 8.74 2.61
N ALA A 43 -9.88 7.97 2.71
CA ALA A 43 -11.23 8.54 2.84
C ALA A 43 -11.37 9.38 4.12
N PHE A 44 -10.95 8.84 5.28
CA PHE A 44 -10.93 9.60 6.53
C PHE A 44 -10.04 10.86 6.44
N PHE A 45 -8.88 10.76 5.76
CA PHE A 45 -7.98 11.89 5.61
C PHE A 45 -8.57 13.01 4.78
N ARG A 46 -9.29 12.67 3.71
CA ARG A 46 -10.04 13.64 2.90
C ARG A 46 -11.04 14.39 3.78
N ASP A 47 -11.92 13.69 4.47
CA ASP A 47 -12.94 14.32 5.32
C ASP A 47 -12.30 15.26 6.37
N LEU A 48 -11.17 14.83 6.96
CA LEU A 48 -10.41 15.64 7.92
C LEU A 48 -9.84 16.92 7.28
N ILE A 49 -9.27 16.83 6.08
CA ILE A 49 -8.68 17.98 5.39
C ILE A 49 -9.75 18.96 4.92
N GLU A 50 -10.85 18.47 4.35
CA GLU A 50 -11.97 19.29 3.91
C GLU A 50 -12.57 20.05 5.09
N LYS A 51 -12.88 19.36 6.19
CA LYS A 51 -13.41 20.01 7.40
C LYS A 51 -12.42 21.02 8.01
N TYR A 52 -11.12 20.73 7.98
CA TYR A 52 -10.09 21.68 8.44
C TYR A 52 -10.07 22.96 7.59
N LEU A 53 -10.15 22.82 6.25
CA LEU A 53 -10.14 23.95 5.34
C LEU A 53 -11.42 24.77 5.43
N ASP A 54 -12.57 24.13 5.64
CA ASP A 54 -13.85 24.80 5.91
C ASP A 54 -13.79 25.71 7.13
N LEU A 55 -13.32 25.17 8.26
CA LEU A 55 -13.19 25.93 9.49
C LEU A 55 -12.18 27.07 9.37
N LYS A 56 -11.13 26.89 8.55
CA LYS A 56 -10.03 27.86 8.44
C LYS A 56 -10.30 28.99 7.46
N TYR A 57 -10.86 28.68 6.29
CA TYR A 57 -10.93 29.62 5.16
C TYR A 57 -12.36 29.95 4.74
N PHE A 58 -13.31 29.04 4.94
CA PHE A 58 -14.68 29.21 4.45
C PHE A 58 -15.67 29.60 5.54
N LYS A 59 -15.21 29.76 6.80
CA LYS A 59 -16.01 30.19 7.96
C LYS A 59 -17.35 29.45 8.02
N SER A 60 -17.32 28.14 7.78
CA SER A 60 -18.50 27.30 7.93
C SER A 60 -18.95 27.36 9.41
N GLU A 61 -19.97 28.16 9.69
CA GLU A 61 -20.73 28.14 10.95
C GLU A 61 -21.66 26.92 10.97
N GLU A 62 -21.16 25.74 10.63
CA GLU A 62 -21.87 24.53 10.99
C GLU A 62 -21.74 24.36 12.50
N LYS A 63 -22.85 24.63 13.21
CA LYS A 63 -23.15 23.88 14.45
C LYS A 63 -22.80 22.42 14.14
N LEU A 64 -22.05 21.77 15.04
CA LEU A 64 -22.05 20.30 15.08
C LEU A 64 -23.51 19.89 15.29
N GLU A 65 -24.30 19.86 14.22
CA GLU A 65 -25.52 19.08 14.22
C GLU A 65 -25.05 17.70 14.62
N ASN A 66 -25.62 17.20 15.71
CA ASN A 66 -25.57 15.80 16.05
C ASN A 66 -26.21 15.07 14.86
N LYS A 67 -25.50 14.93 13.73
CA LYS A 67 -25.76 13.90 12.76
C LYS A 67 -25.75 12.66 13.61
N GLU A 68 -26.93 12.06 13.79
CA GLU A 68 -27.03 10.76 14.43
C GLU A 68 -25.92 9.92 13.86
N ILE A 69 -24.96 9.56 14.71
CA ILE A 69 -23.91 8.64 14.33
C ILE A 69 -24.69 7.38 14.03
N LYS A 70 -25.01 7.14 12.75
CA LYS A 70 -25.61 5.88 12.32
C LYS A 70 -24.66 4.84 12.87
N HIS A 71 -25.12 4.10 13.87
CA HIS A 71 -24.42 2.94 14.37
C HIS A 71 -24.46 1.93 13.23
N ILE A 72 -23.48 2.03 12.34
CA ILE A 72 -23.29 1.03 11.30
C ILE A 72 -22.84 -0.21 12.04
N GLU A 73 -23.74 -1.19 12.12
CA GLU A 73 -23.43 -2.48 12.70
C GLU A 73 -22.19 -3.05 12.01
N TYR A 74 -21.19 -3.43 12.81
CA TYR A 74 -19.94 -3.94 12.28
C TYR A 74 -20.22 -5.26 11.56
N THR A 75 -20.15 -5.20 10.23
CA THR A 75 -20.20 -6.39 9.40
C THR A 75 -18.77 -6.82 9.06
N ASP A 76 -18.37 -8.01 9.52
CA ASP A 76 -17.12 -8.62 9.06
C ASP A 76 -17.28 -9.07 7.59
N LEU A 77 -16.86 -8.20 6.67
CA LEU A 77 -16.97 -8.42 5.23
C LEU A 77 -16.19 -9.63 4.74
N TYR A 78 -15.12 -10.03 5.42
CA TYR A 78 -14.42 -11.25 5.07
C TYR A 78 -15.33 -12.46 5.34
N THR A 79 -15.95 -12.53 6.52
CA THR A 79 -16.90 -13.61 6.87
C THR A 79 -18.10 -13.60 5.94
N LYS A 80 -18.67 -12.43 5.63
CA LYS A 80 -19.80 -12.26 4.69
C LYS A 80 -19.52 -12.87 3.32
N HIS A 81 -18.32 -12.63 2.78
CA HIS A 81 -17.94 -13.08 1.43
C HIS A 81 -17.19 -14.41 1.41
N MET A 82 -16.97 -15.05 2.56
CA MET A 82 -16.29 -16.33 2.63
C MET A 82 -17.16 -17.45 2.02
N ARG A 83 -16.57 -18.21 1.10
CA ARG A 83 -17.18 -19.42 0.53
C ARG A 83 -16.25 -20.61 0.73
N LYS A 84 -16.80 -21.79 1.05
CA LYS A 84 -16.00 -23.02 1.13
C LYS A 84 -15.59 -23.45 -0.29
N VAL A 85 -14.36 -23.15 -0.68
CA VAL A 85 -13.82 -23.43 -2.02
C VAL A 85 -12.39 -23.95 -1.92
N ASN A 86 -11.80 -24.37 -3.04
CA ASN A 86 -10.37 -24.69 -3.07
C ASN A 86 -9.53 -23.45 -2.76
N LYS A 87 -8.57 -23.57 -1.84
CA LYS A 87 -7.68 -22.47 -1.44
C LYS A 87 -6.76 -22.09 -2.59
N GLU A 88 -6.44 -20.80 -2.68
CA GLU A 88 -5.41 -20.34 -3.60
C GLU A 88 -4.04 -20.94 -3.26
N LYS A 89 -3.32 -21.42 -4.28
CA LYS A 89 -1.94 -21.91 -4.13
C LYS A 89 -1.02 -20.76 -3.70
N THR A 90 -0.18 -21.00 -2.69
CA THR A 90 0.83 -20.01 -2.25
C THR A 90 2.12 -20.19 -3.03
N VAL A 91 2.72 -19.09 -3.49
CA VAL A 91 4.11 -19.10 -3.99
C VAL A 91 5.01 -19.59 -2.85
N LYS A 92 5.73 -20.70 -3.06
CA LYS A 92 6.35 -21.44 -1.94
C LYS A 92 7.51 -20.68 -1.29
N ARG A 93 8.29 -19.87 -2.04
CA ARG A 93 9.46 -19.12 -1.52
C ARG A 93 9.82 -17.92 -2.41
N ALA A 94 9.62 -16.69 -1.93
CA ALA A 94 10.14 -15.50 -2.60
C ALA A 94 11.62 -15.26 -2.30
N PHE A 95 12.30 -14.54 -3.18
CA PHE A 95 13.58 -13.91 -2.88
C PHE A 95 13.38 -12.82 -1.83
N HIS A 96 14.27 -12.71 -0.84
CA HIS A 96 14.24 -11.62 0.14
C HIS A 96 15.49 -10.76 -0.02
N LEU A 97 15.32 -9.44 0.02
CA LEU A 97 16.41 -8.49 -0.19
C LEU A 97 17.53 -8.73 0.83
N PRO A 98 18.78 -8.99 0.40
CA PRO A 98 19.91 -9.32 1.29
C PRO A 98 20.54 -8.06 1.91
N LEU A 99 19.70 -7.16 2.43
CA LEU A 99 20.11 -5.85 2.97
C LEU A 99 20.08 -5.84 4.50
N LYS A 100 21.04 -5.18 5.14
CA LYS A 100 21.03 -4.98 6.60
C LYS A 100 20.00 -3.93 6.98
N ILE A 101 19.22 -4.21 8.03
CA ILE A 101 18.24 -3.27 8.57
C ILE A 101 18.95 -2.28 9.50
N LEU A 102 18.52 -1.02 9.44
CA LEU A 102 18.94 0.09 10.30
C LEU A 102 18.54 -0.12 11.76
N GLU A 103 18.96 0.79 12.64
CA GLU A 103 18.58 0.74 14.04
C GLU A 103 17.07 0.98 14.24
N LYS A 104 16.53 0.48 15.35
CA LYS A 104 15.10 0.59 15.64
C LYS A 104 14.72 2.08 15.71
N GLY A 105 13.73 2.47 14.92
CA GLY A 105 13.21 3.85 14.88
C GLY A 105 13.68 4.66 13.67
N GLN A 106 14.63 4.16 12.88
CA GLN A 106 15.02 4.77 11.61
C GLN A 106 14.12 4.27 10.47
N TYR A 107 13.59 5.21 9.68
CA TYR A 107 12.83 4.88 8.48
C TYR A 107 13.03 5.93 7.39
N HIS A 108 13.81 5.58 6.38
CA HIS A 108 14.17 6.48 5.29
C HIS A 108 13.05 6.52 4.26
N ILE A 109 12.69 7.72 3.83
CA ILE A 109 11.64 7.99 2.86
C ILE A 109 12.26 8.69 1.67
N THR A 110 11.97 8.18 0.47
CA THR A 110 12.31 8.82 -0.80
C THR A 110 11.03 8.98 -1.62
N THR A 111 10.57 10.21 -1.79
CA THR A 111 9.38 10.53 -2.60
C THR A 111 9.80 11.22 -3.89
N GLY A 112 9.36 10.67 -5.03
CA GLY A 112 9.39 11.37 -6.31
C GLY A 112 8.03 12.00 -6.63
N GLU A 113 8.00 13.32 -6.79
CA GLU A 113 6.86 14.04 -7.36
C GLU A 113 6.99 14.05 -8.88
N ILE A 114 6.00 13.50 -9.59
CA ILE A 114 6.04 13.21 -11.03
C ILE A 114 4.78 13.75 -11.70
N SER A 115 4.89 14.32 -12.90
CA SER A 115 3.70 14.67 -13.69
C SER A 115 2.86 13.44 -14.02
N VAL A 116 1.55 13.50 -13.75
CA VAL A 116 0.58 12.47 -14.16
C VAL A 116 0.53 12.36 -15.68
N GLU A 117 0.67 13.48 -16.39
CA GLU A 117 0.65 13.50 -17.85
C GLU A 117 1.83 12.73 -18.44
N ASP A 118 3.04 12.95 -17.91
CA ASP A 118 4.24 12.23 -18.36
C ASP A 118 4.10 10.73 -18.15
N LEU A 119 3.55 10.32 -17.00
CA LEU A 119 3.29 8.93 -16.69
C LEU A 119 2.23 8.32 -17.60
N LYS A 120 1.12 9.02 -17.86
CA LYS A 120 0.05 8.57 -18.77
C LYS A 120 0.56 8.43 -20.20
N ARG A 121 1.34 9.40 -20.67
CA ARG A 121 1.94 9.41 -22.01
C ARG A 121 2.87 8.20 -22.19
N GLU A 122 3.73 7.93 -21.21
CA GLU A 122 4.65 6.80 -21.28
C GLU A 122 3.95 5.44 -21.12
N SER A 123 3.05 5.30 -20.14
CA SER A 123 2.29 4.05 -19.97
C SER A 123 1.36 3.76 -21.15
N GLY A 124 0.84 4.82 -21.80
CA GLY A 124 -0.03 4.74 -22.97
C GLY A 124 0.64 4.10 -24.19
N LYS A 125 1.96 4.27 -24.35
CA LYS A 125 2.74 3.59 -25.41
C LYS A 125 2.65 2.06 -25.34
N TYR A 126 2.39 1.54 -24.14
CA TYR A 126 2.27 0.11 -23.85
C TYR A 126 0.81 -0.36 -23.69
N ASN A 127 -0.17 0.53 -23.90
CA ASN A 127 -1.58 0.27 -23.65
C ASN A 127 -1.86 -0.30 -22.24
N THR A 128 -1.16 0.22 -21.22
CA THR A 128 -1.28 -0.21 -19.82
C THR A 128 -1.58 0.96 -18.89
N THR A 129 -1.95 0.67 -17.65
CA THR A 129 -2.25 1.72 -16.65
C THR A 129 -0.97 2.23 -16.01
N VAL A 130 -0.97 3.49 -15.53
CA VAL A 130 0.16 4.09 -14.80
C VAL A 130 0.62 3.21 -13.63
N GLY A 131 -0.32 2.64 -12.87
CA GLY A 131 0.01 1.76 -11.74
C GLY A 131 0.74 0.49 -12.16
N LYS A 132 0.29 -0.17 -13.25
CA LYS A 132 0.96 -1.36 -13.78
C LYS A 132 2.31 -1.04 -14.41
N TYR A 133 2.42 0.11 -15.08
CA TYR A 133 3.68 0.61 -15.61
C TYR A 133 4.72 0.83 -14.51
N LEU A 134 4.36 1.55 -13.44
CA LEU A 134 5.26 1.76 -12.30
C LEU A 134 5.64 0.45 -11.61
N LEU A 135 4.68 -0.49 -11.48
CA LEU A 135 4.96 -1.84 -10.98
C LEU A 135 5.94 -2.60 -11.90
N ALA A 136 5.80 -2.48 -13.22
CA ALA A 136 6.69 -3.09 -14.20
C ALA A 136 8.11 -2.53 -14.11
N VAL A 137 8.24 -1.20 -13.98
CA VAL A 137 9.53 -0.55 -13.74
C VAL A 137 10.15 -1.05 -12.43
N TYR A 138 9.33 -1.24 -11.40
CA TYR A 138 9.83 -1.77 -10.13
C TYR A 138 10.34 -3.21 -10.26
N PHE A 139 9.60 -4.08 -10.95
CA PHE A 139 10.09 -5.42 -11.31
C PHE A 139 11.39 -5.37 -12.11
N LYS A 140 11.46 -4.50 -13.13
CA LYS A 140 12.64 -4.36 -14.00
C LYS A 140 13.89 -4.03 -13.19
N VAL A 141 13.82 -3.04 -12.30
CA VAL A 141 14.93 -2.66 -11.41
C VAL A 141 15.34 -3.81 -10.49
N LEU A 142 14.38 -4.53 -9.91
CA LEU A 142 14.67 -5.65 -9.02
C LEU A 142 15.29 -6.84 -9.77
N LEU A 143 14.79 -7.16 -10.97
CA LEU A 143 15.28 -8.24 -11.82
C LEU A 143 16.71 -7.96 -12.31
N GLU A 144 17.00 -6.72 -12.71
CA GLU A 144 18.35 -6.33 -13.12
C GLU A 144 19.32 -6.37 -11.94
N LYS A 145 18.92 -5.83 -10.79
CA LYS A 145 19.77 -5.76 -9.60
C LYS A 145 20.05 -7.14 -8.98
N TYR A 146 19.06 -8.02 -8.99
CA TYR A 146 19.13 -9.33 -8.36
C TYR A 146 19.00 -10.47 -9.39
N SER A 147 19.61 -10.30 -10.56
CA SER A 147 19.61 -11.29 -11.65
C SER A 147 20.19 -12.65 -11.24
N TYR A 148 21.05 -12.68 -10.22
CA TYR A 148 21.62 -13.90 -9.64
C TYR A 148 20.66 -14.67 -8.71
N ALA A 149 19.50 -14.09 -8.36
CA ALA A 149 18.56 -14.71 -7.44
C ALA A 149 17.98 -16.02 -8.02
N LYS A 150 18.02 -17.09 -7.21
CA LYS A 150 17.48 -18.41 -7.56
C LYS A 150 16.03 -18.62 -7.12
N LYS A 151 15.39 -17.57 -6.61
CA LYS A 151 14.00 -17.57 -6.14
C LYS A 151 13.25 -16.46 -6.87
N GLU A 152 11.96 -16.66 -7.07
CA GLU A 152 11.10 -15.66 -7.70
C GLU A 152 11.16 -14.33 -6.95
N ILE A 153 11.21 -13.24 -7.71
CA ILE A 153 10.92 -11.90 -7.20
C ILE A 153 9.40 -11.78 -7.16
N VAL A 154 8.86 -11.59 -5.96
CA VAL A 154 7.41 -11.52 -5.72
C VAL A 154 7.08 -10.16 -5.12
N ILE A 155 6.17 -9.42 -5.74
CA ILE A 155 5.71 -8.13 -5.22
C ILE A 155 4.28 -8.28 -4.72
N GLY A 156 4.07 -8.03 -3.42
CA GLY A 156 2.73 -7.98 -2.86
C GLY A 156 2.00 -6.71 -3.29
N VAL A 157 0.85 -6.85 -3.94
CA VAL A 157 0.03 -5.73 -4.40
C VAL A 157 -1.37 -5.82 -3.78
N PRO A 158 -1.74 -4.91 -2.85
CA PRO A 158 -3.06 -4.92 -2.25
C PRO A 158 -4.10 -4.49 -3.28
N VAL A 159 -5.20 -5.24 -3.36
CA VAL A 159 -6.37 -4.95 -4.19
C VAL A 159 -7.54 -4.65 -3.26
N ASP A 160 -8.11 -3.45 -3.41
CA ASP A 160 -9.33 -3.05 -2.71
C ASP A 160 -10.52 -3.89 -3.18
N LEU A 161 -11.12 -4.64 -2.24
CA LEU A 161 -12.23 -5.53 -2.54
C LEU A 161 -13.59 -4.81 -2.59
N ARG A 162 -13.67 -3.56 -2.09
CA ARG A 162 -14.92 -2.79 -2.02
C ARG A 162 -15.61 -2.67 -3.36
N ARG A 163 -14.86 -2.33 -4.42
CA ARG A 163 -15.40 -2.20 -5.78
C ARG A 163 -15.80 -3.54 -6.41
N ILE A 164 -15.14 -4.62 -6.03
CA ILE A 164 -15.38 -5.96 -6.60
C ILE A 164 -16.63 -6.61 -5.98
N PHE A 165 -16.88 -6.33 -4.70
CA PHE A 165 -18.02 -6.87 -3.95
C PHE A 165 -19.12 -5.84 -3.67
N MET A 166 -18.97 -4.61 -4.17
CA MET A 166 -19.91 -3.50 -4.00
C MET A 166 -20.23 -3.22 -2.51
N GLU A 167 -19.17 -3.07 -1.70
CA GLU A 167 -19.27 -2.82 -0.26
C GLU A 167 -18.79 -1.41 0.10
N GLU A 168 -19.51 -0.75 1.00
CA GLU A 168 -19.15 0.56 1.54
C GLU A 168 -18.65 0.41 2.98
N THR A 169 -17.35 0.64 3.20
CA THR A 169 -16.78 0.59 4.56
C THR A 169 -15.47 1.38 4.67
N TYR A 170 -15.26 1.99 5.82
CA TYR A 170 -13.97 2.54 6.24
C TYR A 170 -13.04 1.47 6.85
N ARG A 171 -13.55 0.26 7.13
CA ARG A 171 -12.76 -0.84 7.68
C ARG A 171 -11.91 -1.50 6.61
N ASN A 172 -10.87 -2.21 7.04
CA ASN A 172 -9.98 -2.95 6.16
C ASN A 172 -10.75 -3.98 5.31
N PHE A 173 -10.67 -3.87 3.98
CA PHE A 173 -11.24 -4.87 3.06
C PHE A 173 -10.42 -4.95 1.76
N PHE A 174 -9.25 -5.59 1.85
CA PHE A 174 -8.35 -5.78 0.72
C PHE A 174 -7.72 -7.18 0.73
N ILE A 175 -7.24 -7.63 -0.43
CA ILE A 175 -6.40 -8.83 -0.55
C ILE A 175 -5.18 -8.54 -1.39
N ASN A 176 -4.02 -9.04 -0.96
CA ASN A 176 -2.81 -8.98 -1.76
C ASN A 176 -2.86 -10.03 -2.88
N ILE A 177 -2.75 -9.58 -4.12
CA ILE A 177 -2.28 -10.42 -5.21
C ILE A 177 -0.74 -10.42 -5.23
N THR A 178 -0.16 -11.42 -5.89
CA THR A 178 1.27 -11.72 -5.75
C THR A 178 1.89 -12.03 -7.11
N PRO A 179 1.95 -11.05 -8.05
CA PRO A 179 2.71 -11.23 -9.28
C PRO A 179 4.14 -11.62 -8.93
N SER A 180 4.69 -12.55 -9.71
CA SER A 180 6.02 -13.10 -9.51
C SER A 180 6.73 -13.40 -10.83
N ILE A 181 8.03 -13.13 -10.86
CA ILE A 181 8.90 -13.38 -12.01
C ILE A 181 10.15 -14.10 -11.50
N ASP A 182 10.53 -15.18 -12.18
CA ASP A 182 11.74 -15.94 -11.88
C ASP A 182 12.96 -15.30 -12.59
N PRO A 183 13.92 -14.71 -11.86
CA PRO A 183 15.11 -14.08 -12.46
C PRO A 183 16.03 -15.09 -13.16
N SER A 184 15.93 -16.39 -12.83
CA SER A 184 16.76 -17.43 -13.44
C SER A 184 16.41 -17.74 -14.89
N LEU A 185 15.27 -17.24 -15.38
CA LEU A 185 14.84 -17.36 -16.78
C LEU A 185 15.53 -16.37 -17.73
N GLY A 186 16.42 -15.51 -17.20
CA GLY A 186 17.19 -14.55 -17.99
C GLY A 186 16.67 -13.12 -17.87
N ASN A 187 17.08 -12.28 -18.83
CA ASN A 187 16.74 -10.87 -18.82
C ASN A 187 15.33 -10.65 -19.38
N PHE A 188 14.51 -9.91 -18.65
CA PHE A 188 13.18 -9.49 -19.09
C PHE A 188 13.22 -8.05 -19.60
N THR A 189 12.63 -7.83 -20.78
CA THR A 189 12.33 -6.49 -21.30
C THR A 189 11.17 -5.86 -20.52
N LEU A 190 10.99 -4.53 -20.62
CA LEU A 190 9.88 -3.87 -19.93
C LEU A 190 8.54 -4.32 -20.49
N GLU A 191 8.49 -4.51 -21.81
CA GLU A 191 7.36 -4.94 -22.61
C GLU A 191 6.86 -6.32 -22.16
N GLU A 192 7.78 -7.28 -21.95
CA GLU A 192 7.45 -8.61 -21.42
C GLU A 192 6.87 -8.54 -20.00
N ILE A 193 7.46 -7.71 -19.13
CA ILE A 193 6.98 -7.53 -17.75
C ILE A 193 5.57 -6.92 -17.76
N ILE A 194 5.34 -5.87 -18.57
CA ILE A 194 4.01 -5.24 -18.70
C ILE A 194 2.98 -6.25 -19.19
N LYS A 195 3.28 -6.98 -20.27
CA LYS A 195 2.38 -8.00 -20.83
C LYS A 195 2.04 -9.09 -19.82
N TYR A 196 3.04 -9.55 -19.06
CA TYR A 196 2.84 -10.47 -17.95
C TYR A 196 1.88 -9.90 -16.91
N LEU A 197 2.13 -8.67 -16.42
CA LEU A 197 1.30 -8.03 -15.40
C LEU A 197 -0.13 -7.80 -15.89
N ASP A 198 -0.31 -7.37 -17.13
CA ASP A 198 -1.64 -7.16 -17.69
C ASP A 198 -2.48 -8.43 -17.72
N ASN A 199 -1.89 -9.54 -18.15
CA ASN A 199 -2.55 -10.85 -18.16
C ASN A 199 -2.77 -11.37 -16.74
N TYR A 200 -1.78 -11.24 -15.86
CA TYR A 200 -1.87 -11.66 -14.46
C TYR A 200 -3.03 -10.94 -13.74
N PHE A 201 -3.11 -9.61 -13.86
CA PHE A 201 -4.16 -8.82 -13.23
C PHE A 201 -5.55 -9.17 -13.78
N LYS A 202 -5.69 -9.36 -15.10
CA LYS A 202 -6.97 -9.78 -15.72
C LYS A 202 -7.44 -11.14 -15.19
N MET A 203 -6.51 -12.09 -15.02
CA MET A 203 -6.82 -13.41 -14.49
C MET A 203 -7.16 -13.37 -13.00
N LYS A 204 -6.42 -12.57 -12.21
CA LYS A 204 -6.50 -12.59 -10.74
C LYS A 204 -7.52 -11.65 -10.12
N ILE A 205 -7.81 -10.52 -10.74
CA ILE A 205 -8.77 -9.55 -10.21
C ILE A 205 -10.17 -9.91 -10.68
N THR A 206 -10.72 -10.97 -10.10
CA THR A 206 -12.10 -11.40 -10.31
C THR A 206 -12.73 -11.84 -9.00
N GLN A 207 -14.05 -11.67 -8.87
CA GLN A 207 -14.79 -12.10 -7.67
C GLN A 207 -14.54 -13.58 -7.35
N LYS A 208 -14.48 -14.43 -8.39
CA LYS A 208 -14.26 -15.88 -8.28
C LYS A 208 -12.87 -16.21 -7.70
N GLU A 209 -11.82 -15.54 -8.14
CA GLU A 209 -10.47 -15.74 -7.58
C GLU A 209 -10.36 -15.19 -6.16
N PHE A 210 -11.05 -14.10 -5.84
CA PHE A 210 -11.07 -13.57 -4.48
C PHE A 210 -11.81 -14.47 -3.48
N TYR A 211 -12.80 -15.26 -3.88
CA TYR A 211 -13.35 -16.28 -2.98
C TYR A 211 -12.30 -17.28 -2.49
N LYS A 212 -11.38 -17.71 -3.37
CA LYS A 212 -10.27 -18.62 -3.00
C LYS A 212 -9.32 -17.95 -2.02
N SER A 213 -9.06 -16.67 -2.23
CA SER A 213 -8.13 -15.87 -1.42
C SER A 213 -8.71 -15.53 -0.05
N ILE A 214 -9.99 -15.11 0.01
CA ILE A 214 -10.74 -14.89 1.26
C ILE A 214 -10.79 -16.21 2.06
N TYR A 215 -11.18 -17.32 1.40
CA TYR A 215 -11.23 -18.61 2.08
C TYR A 215 -9.87 -19.05 2.62
N LYS A 216 -8.79 -18.84 1.87
CA LYS A 216 -7.41 -19.10 2.34
C LYS A 216 -7.05 -18.25 3.56
N ALA A 217 -7.38 -16.96 3.57
CA ALA A 217 -7.10 -16.05 4.68
C ALA A 217 -7.90 -16.40 5.94
N MET A 218 -9.16 -16.79 5.78
CA MET A 218 -10.08 -17.00 6.90
C MET A 218 -10.14 -18.42 7.45
N ASN A 219 -9.92 -19.44 6.62
CA ASN A 219 -10.06 -20.83 7.05
C ASN A 219 -9.17 -21.19 8.26
N PRO A 220 -7.91 -20.71 8.40
CA PRO A 220 -7.13 -20.91 9.61
C PRO A 220 -7.77 -20.29 10.85
N ILE A 221 -8.31 -19.07 10.74
CA ILE A 221 -8.97 -18.35 11.83
C ILE A 221 -10.19 -19.12 12.32
N ARG A 222 -11.02 -19.64 11.39
CA ARG A 222 -12.20 -20.45 11.76
C ARG A 222 -11.81 -21.73 12.50
N ASN A 223 -10.83 -22.47 11.97
CA ASN A 223 -10.37 -23.72 12.61
C ASN A 223 -9.71 -23.47 13.98
N MET A 224 -9.13 -22.29 14.19
CA MET A 224 -8.51 -21.87 15.46
C MET A 224 -9.52 -21.28 16.45
N MET A 225 -10.62 -20.67 15.98
CA MET A 225 -11.76 -20.24 16.81
C MET A 225 -12.53 -21.43 17.40
N ILE A 226 -12.51 -22.59 16.72
CA ILE A 226 -13.18 -23.83 17.16
C ILE A 226 -12.38 -24.59 18.23
N LYS A 227 -11.09 -24.28 18.46
CA LYS A 227 -10.29 -24.96 19.50
C LYS A 227 -10.04 -24.03 20.70
N VAL A 228 -10.24 -24.59 21.89
CA VAL A 228 -10.06 -24.00 23.22
C VAL A 228 -8.63 -23.48 23.40
N VAL A 229 -8.33 -22.30 22.86
CA VAL A 229 -7.04 -21.62 23.05
C VAL A 229 -7.24 -20.48 24.05
N PRO A 230 -6.60 -20.53 25.24
CA PRO A 230 -6.64 -19.47 26.23
C PRO A 230 -6.30 -18.09 25.62
N TYR A 231 -7.02 -17.05 26.07
CA TYR A 231 -6.93 -15.69 25.54
C TYR A 231 -5.49 -15.12 25.51
N ILE A 232 -4.64 -15.53 26.45
CA ILE A 232 -3.22 -15.13 26.54
C ILE A 232 -2.41 -15.65 25.36
N ILE A 233 -2.64 -16.89 24.93
CA ILE A 233 -1.94 -17.52 23.78
C ILE A 233 -2.40 -16.83 22.48
N LYS A 234 -3.70 -16.54 22.34
CA LYS A 234 -4.23 -15.74 21.22
C LYS A 234 -3.50 -14.38 21.13
N ARG A 235 -3.30 -13.68 22.25
CA ARG A 235 -2.65 -12.34 22.28
C ARG A 235 -1.17 -12.36 21.88
N ILE A 236 -0.47 -13.47 22.11
CA ILE A 236 0.96 -13.65 21.77
C ILE A 236 1.14 -14.11 20.31
N PHE A 237 0.26 -15.00 19.81
CA PHE A 237 0.43 -15.66 18.51
C PHE A 237 -0.21 -14.94 17.31
N PHE A 238 -1.27 -14.12 17.48
CA PHE A 238 -1.96 -13.49 16.33
C PHE A 238 -1.13 -12.48 15.52
N PRO A 239 -0.34 -11.57 16.14
CA PRO A 239 0.57 -10.68 15.40
C PRO A 239 1.67 -11.48 14.70
N PHE A 240 2.18 -12.53 15.37
CA PHE A 240 3.13 -13.45 14.77
C PHE A 240 2.53 -14.15 13.55
N ILE A 241 1.33 -14.73 13.59
CA ILE A 241 0.77 -15.48 12.44
C ILE A 241 0.53 -14.59 11.21
N PHE A 242 0.06 -13.35 11.36
CA PHE A 242 -0.17 -12.46 10.22
C PHE A 242 1.13 -11.94 9.59
N ASP A 243 2.11 -11.50 10.40
CA ASP A 243 3.43 -11.09 9.90
C ASP A 243 4.27 -12.31 9.43
N TYR A 244 4.06 -13.49 10.03
CA TYR A 244 4.82 -14.71 9.78
C TYR A 244 4.35 -15.44 8.51
N TYR A 245 3.06 -15.40 8.15
CA TYR A 245 2.53 -16.10 6.97
C TYR A 245 2.33 -15.22 5.72
N GLY A 246 2.13 -13.91 5.84
CA GLY A 246 1.93 -13.02 4.68
C GLY A 246 3.24 -12.68 3.94
N GLU A 247 4.18 -12.07 4.64
CA GLU A 247 5.35 -11.46 4.00
C GLU A 247 6.51 -12.42 3.67
N ARG A 248 6.48 -13.70 4.13
CA ARG A 248 7.44 -14.71 3.61
C ARG A 248 7.29 -14.95 2.12
N GLY A 249 6.08 -14.72 1.62
CA GLY A 249 5.77 -14.89 0.22
C GLY A 249 6.26 -13.74 -0.65
N TYR A 250 6.83 -12.66 -0.09
CA TYR A 250 7.12 -11.42 -0.81
C TYR A 250 8.59 -11.01 -0.72
N THR A 251 9.12 -10.52 -1.85
CA THR A 251 10.38 -9.78 -1.90
C THR A 251 10.20 -8.37 -1.38
N THR A 252 9.10 -7.73 -1.76
CA THR A 252 8.74 -6.36 -1.43
C THR A 252 7.23 -6.14 -1.61
N GLY A 253 6.73 -4.95 -1.28
CA GLY A 253 5.35 -4.53 -1.52
C GLY A 253 5.28 -3.30 -2.42
N PHE A 254 4.24 -3.24 -3.24
CA PHE A 254 3.87 -2.09 -4.04
C PHE A 254 2.39 -1.80 -3.83
N SER A 255 2.07 -0.64 -3.26
CA SER A 255 0.69 -0.26 -2.93
C SER A 255 0.30 1.02 -3.65
N ASN A 256 -0.79 0.99 -4.40
CA ASN A 256 -1.30 2.15 -5.13
C ASN A 256 -2.70 2.51 -4.59
N LEU A 257 -2.83 3.68 -3.98
CA LEU A 257 -4.12 4.20 -3.50
C LEU A 257 -4.96 4.84 -4.60
N GLY A 258 -4.37 5.05 -5.78
CA GLY A 258 -5.04 5.72 -6.89
C GLY A 258 -5.09 7.24 -6.69
N VAL A 259 -6.13 7.84 -7.26
CA VAL A 259 -6.32 9.28 -7.26
C VAL A 259 -7.02 9.71 -5.97
N PHE A 260 -6.37 10.61 -5.23
CA PHE A 260 -6.91 11.30 -4.09
C PHE A 260 -7.63 12.55 -4.56
N HIS A 261 -8.92 12.40 -4.84
CA HIS A 261 -9.79 13.52 -5.21
C HIS A 261 -10.12 14.36 -3.99
N LEU A 262 -10.00 15.68 -4.13
CA LEU A 262 -10.58 16.69 -3.24
C LEU A 262 -11.46 17.58 -4.10
N ASP A 263 -12.49 18.21 -3.53
CA ASP A 263 -13.24 19.21 -4.30
C ASP A 263 -12.34 20.40 -4.65
N GLY A 264 -12.59 21.03 -5.81
CA GLY A 264 -11.71 22.06 -6.37
C GLY A 264 -11.46 23.26 -5.43
N GLN A 265 -12.40 23.57 -4.55
CA GLN A 265 -12.22 24.61 -3.53
C GLN A 265 -11.14 24.26 -2.49
N TYR A 266 -10.92 22.97 -2.22
CA TYR A 266 -9.91 22.47 -1.29
C TYR A 266 -8.57 22.20 -1.98
N GLU A 267 -8.59 21.69 -3.22
CA GLU A 267 -7.39 21.33 -3.98
C GLU A 267 -6.38 22.49 -4.06
N LYS A 268 -6.86 23.72 -4.28
CA LYS A 268 -6.01 24.94 -4.34
C LYS A 268 -5.21 25.21 -3.06
N HIS A 269 -5.59 24.61 -1.93
CA HIS A 269 -4.90 24.76 -0.65
C HIS A 269 -3.93 23.61 -0.33
N VAL A 270 -3.91 22.55 -1.16
CA VAL A 270 -3.06 21.37 -0.98
C VAL A 270 -1.91 21.40 -1.97
N LYS A 271 -0.67 21.45 -1.46
CA LYS A 271 0.53 21.52 -2.31
C LYS A 271 1.03 20.16 -2.81
N GLY A 272 0.62 19.09 -2.15
CA GLY A 272 0.96 17.73 -2.54
C GLY A 272 0.65 16.71 -1.47
N LEU A 273 0.78 15.44 -1.85
CA LEU A 273 0.35 14.28 -1.08
C LEU A 273 1.49 13.30 -0.89
N ARG A 274 1.43 12.50 0.17
CA ARG A 274 2.36 11.38 0.36
C ARG A 274 1.63 10.21 0.97
N PHE A 275 1.94 9.03 0.46
CA PHE A 275 1.48 7.76 1.03
C PHE A 275 2.69 6.92 1.38
N LEU A 276 2.88 6.69 2.68
CA LEU A 276 4.03 5.97 3.20
C LEU A 276 3.61 4.51 3.46
N PRO A 277 4.25 3.52 2.80
CA PRO A 277 4.03 2.14 3.15
C PRO A 277 4.56 1.88 4.58
N PRO A 278 3.97 0.94 5.34
CA PRO A 278 4.43 0.66 6.69
C PRO A 278 5.73 -0.17 6.69
N PRO A 279 6.67 0.11 7.63
CA PRO A 279 7.94 -0.61 7.74
C PRO A 279 7.72 -2.10 8.03
N SER A 280 8.52 -2.96 7.41
CA SER A 280 8.54 -4.41 7.67
C SER A 280 9.97 -4.95 7.67
N LYS A 281 10.29 -5.79 8.68
CA LYS A 281 11.59 -6.45 8.74
C LYS A 281 11.85 -7.43 7.59
N ARG A 282 10.81 -7.92 6.92
CA ARG A 282 10.95 -8.87 5.79
C ARG A 282 10.94 -8.14 4.45
N CYS A 283 9.92 -7.32 4.24
CA CYS A 283 9.83 -6.42 3.08
C CYS A 283 10.49 -5.09 3.46
N LYS A 284 11.83 -5.09 3.47
CA LYS A 284 12.69 -4.00 3.99
C LYS A 284 12.51 -2.67 3.25
N ILE A 285 12.19 -2.76 1.96
CA ILE A 285 11.89 -1.64 1.08
C ILE A 285 10.49 -1.90 0.52
N LYS A 286 9.63 -0.88 0.51
CA LYS A 286 8.28 -0.92 -0.07
C LYS A 286 8.01 0.36 -0.84
N ALA A 287 7.18 0.28 -1.88
CA ALA A 287 6.74 1.43 -2.66
C ALA A 287 5.25 1.70 -2.43
N GLY A 288 4.91 2.97 -2.23
CA GLY A 288 3.56 3.51 -2.16
C GLY A 288 3.34 4.51 -3.29
N VAL A 289 2.16 4.51 -3.90
CA VAL A 289 1.75 5.48 -4.91
C VAL A 289 0.42 6.10 -4.52
N ILE A 290 0.37 7.43 -4.61
CA ILE A 290 -0.85 8.23 -4.53
C ILE A 290 -0.72 9.35 -5.57
N SER A 291 -1.83 9.82 -6.12
CA SER A 291 -1.83 10.92 -7.09
C SER A 291 -2.95 11.90 -6.81
N ASP A 292 -2.74 13.16 -7.15
CA ASP A 292 -3.82 14.12 -7.39
C ASP A 292 -4.08 14.20 -8.91
N THR A 293 -4.76 15.25 -9.37
CA THR A 293 -5.10 15.44 -10.79
C THR A 293 -3.89 15.80 -11.66
N GLU A 294 -2.84 16.40 -11.09
CA GLU A 294 -1.66 16.89 -11.80
C GLU A 294 -0.42 16.03 -11.57
N LYS A 295 -0.24 15.52 -10.35
CA LYS A 295 0.99 14.91 -9.85
C LYS A 295 0.74 13.55 -9.23
N ALA A 296 1.64 12.63 -9.52
CA ALA A 296 1.79 11.35 -8.85
C ALA A 296 2.99 11.38 -7.91
N TYR A 297 2.83 10.78 -6.74
CA TYR A 297 3.83 10.73 -5.68
C TYR A 297 4.21 9.26 -5.48
N VAL A 298 5.37 8.87 -6.00
CA VAL A 298 5.93 7.54 -5.76
C VAL A 298 6.84 7.63 -4.55
N THR A 299 6.45 6.99 -3.45
CA THR A 299 7.16 7.04 -2.17
C THR A 299 7.71 5.68 -1.83
N PHE A 300 9.04 5.59 -1.71
CA PHE A 300 9.69 4.43 -1.13
C PHE A 300 9.89 4.65 0.37
N GLY A 301 9.54 3.63 1.14
CA GLY A 301 9.92 3.54 2.53
C GLY A 301 10.95 2.42 2.72
N ASN A 302 12.08 2.75 3.33
CA ASN A 302 13.27 1.94 3.39
C ASN A 302 13.81 1.83 4.82
N LEU A 303 13.94 0.59 5.30
CA LEU A 303 14.51 0.26 6.61
C LEU A 303 16.03 -0.02 6.55
N THR A 304 16.71 0.38 5.48
CA THR A 304 18.12 0.07 5.20
C THR A 304 18.85 1.34 4.78
N ALA A 305 20.18 1.31 4.82
CA ALA A 305 21.02 2.40 4.28
C ALA A 305 21.24 2.32 2.75
N ASN A 306 20.71 1.30 2.07
CA ASN A 306 20.91 1.12 0.63
C ASN A 306 19.73 1.73 -0.16
N HIS A 307 20.00 2.84 -0.86
CA HIS A 307 19.02 3.60 -1.64
C HIS A 307 19.09 3.31 -3.15
N GLU A 308 19.85 2.31 -3.57
CA GLU A 308 20.08 2.05 -4.99
C GLU A 308 18.80 1.61 -5.72
N ILE A 309 17.90 0.85 -5.07
CA ILE A 309 16.62 0.46 -5.70
C ILE A 309 15.79 1.70 -6.04
N GLU A 310 15.69 2.64 -5.10
CA GLU A 310 14.99 3.92 -5.28
C GLU A 310 15.63 4.74 -6.38
N ARG A 311 16.97 4.87 -6.32
CA ARG A 311 17.75 5.61 -7.31
C ARG A 311 17.56 5.04 -8.70
N GLU A 312 17.76 3.73 -8.89
CA GLU A 312 17.63 3.08 -10.19
C GLU A 312 16.20 3.17 -10.73
N PHE A 313 15.18 3.11 -9.86
CA PHE A 313 13.79 3.36 -10.25
C PHE A 313 13.60 4.75 -10.86
N PHE A 314 14.02 5.82 -10.18
CA PHE A 314 13.86 7.17 -10.70
C PHE A 314 14.80 7.48 -11.88
N VAL A 315 16.00 6.89 -11.93
CA VAL A 315 16.90 6.97 -13.09
C VAL A 315 16.27 6.29 -14.31
N TYR A 316 15.63 5.14 -14.13
CA TYR A 316 14.95 4.42 -15.20
C TYR A 316 13.82 5.25 -15.81
N LEU A 317 13.02 5.91 -14.97
CA LEU A 317 11.98 6.86 -15.40
C LEU A 317 12.59 8.07 -16.12
N ARG A 318 13.67 8.65 -15.58
CA ARG A 318 14.35 9.81 -16.18
C ARG A 318 14.88 9.51 -17.58
N ARG A 319 15.43 8.31 -17.80
CA ARG A 319 15.88 7.85 -19.14
C ARG A 319 14.76 7.78 -20.18
N ARG A 320 13.50 7.75 -19.74
CA ARG A 320 12.29 7.76 -20.58
C ARG A 320 11.62 9.13 -20.64
N GLY A 321 12.33 10.18 -20.22
CA GLY A 321 11.83 11.55 -20.24
C GLY A 321 10.88 11.90 -19.09
N ILE A 322 10.64 10.99 -18.14
CA ILE A 322 9.81 11.26 -16.97
C ILE A 322 10.68 11.88 -15.87
N LYS A 323 10.54 13.18 -15.67
CA LYS A 323 11.27 13.91 -14.62
C LYS A 323 10.55 13.75 -13.28
N SER A 324 11.33 13.70 -12.21
CA SER A 324 10.82 13.67 -10.85
C SER A 324 11.55 14.68 -9.98
N LYS A 325 10.81 15.36 -9.11
CA LYS A 325 11.40 16.11 -8.00
C LYS A 325 11.53 15.16 -6.82
N ILE A 326 12.77 14.89 -6.40
CA ILE A 326 13.06 13.96 -5.30
C ILE A 326 13.03 14.70 -3.97
N ILE A 327 12.37 14.11 -2.97
CA ILE A 327 12.28 14.61 -1.61
C ILE A 327 12.63 13.46 -0.66
N THR A 328 13.59 13.69 0.24
CA THR A 328 14.04 12.72 1.24
C THR A 328 13.87 13.25 2.67
N ASN A 329 14.07 12.39 3.67
CA ASN A 329 14.06 12.73 5.10
C ASN A 329 15.36 12.32 5.83
N TYR A 330 16.44 12.08 5.09
CA TYR A 330 17.76 11.66 5.56
C TYR A 330 18.85 12.41 4.81
#